data_AF-A0A7S3GYC2-F1
#
_entry.id   AF-A0A7S3GYC2-F1
#
_cell.length_a   1.000
_cell.length_b   1.000
_cell.length_c   1.000
_cell.angle_alpha   90.00
_cell.angle_beta   90.00
_cell.angle_gamma   90.00
#
_symmetry.space_group_name_H-M   'P 1'
#
loop_
_entity.id
_entity.type
_entity.pdbx_description
1 polymer ?
#
loop_
_entity_poly.entity_id
_entity_poly.type
_entity_poly.pdbx_seq_one_letter_code
_entity_poly.pdbx_strand_id
1 'polypeptide(L)'
;RGPTSFKIMICPAARNDGRGGGSFKQGKGKGRVGLKCTEELEEGAQVMLKYWVVIGEGPLAQPMRGPLTHNFAEQSCSEIGAQDAWNFAAAVDTRDTFVVRFLFEQAESTQVD
;
A
#
# COMPACT_ATOMS: atom_id res chain seq x y z
N ARG A 1 16.28 -7.04 18.21
CA ARG A 1 15.06 -7.36 17.44
C ARG A 1 15.47 -7.58 15.99
N GLY A 2 14.84 -8.52 15.29
CA GLY A 2 15.05 -8.74 13.86
C GLY A 2 14.23 -7.75 13.01
N PRO A 3 14.31 -7.85 11.67
CA PRO A 3 13.48 -7.05 10.77
C PRO A 3 11.99 -7.35 10.95
N THR A 4 11.14 -6.33 10.78
CA THR A 4 9.66 -6.47 10.80
C THR A 4 9.15 -6.88 9.42
N SER A 5 8.27 -7.89 9.38
CA SER A 5 7.70 -8.41 8.13
C SER A 5 6.46 -7.61 7.70
N PHE A 6 6.39 -7.30 6.41
CA PHE A 6 5.24 -6.65 5.78
C PHE A 6 4.73 -7.45 4.58
N LYS A 7 3.42 -7.40 4.35
CA LYS A 7 2.77 -7.86 3.12
C LYS A 7 2.26 -6.67 2.32
N ILE A 8 2.42 -6.72 1.01
CA ILE A 8 1.74 -5.82 0.08
C ILE A 8 0.28 -6.23 0.01
N MET A 9 -0.62 -5.25 0.14
CA MET A 9 -2.05 -5.43 -0.05
C MET A 9 -2.49 -4.75 -1.35
N ILE A 10 -3.29 -5.45 -2.15
CA ILE A 10 -3.97 -4.89 -3.31
C ILE A 10 -5.44 -5.21 -3.12
N CYS A 11 -6.27 -4.17 -2.96
CA CYS A 11 -7.68 -4.30 -2.61
C CYS A 11 -8.54 -3.65 -3.69
N PRO A 12 -9.68 -4.24 -4.10
CA PRO A 12 -10.56 -3.61 -5.07
C PRO A 12 -11.24 -2.36 -4.49
N ALA A 13 -11.55 -1.41 -5.38
CA ALA A 13 -12.21 -0.15 -5.02
C ALA A 13 -13.64 -0.40 -4.55
N ALA A 14 -14.36 -1.28 -5.24
CA ALA A 14 -15.68 -1.72 -4.84
C ALA A 14 -15.61 -2.35 -3.44
N ARG A 15 -16.40 -1.81 -2.51
CA ARG A 15 -16.70 -2.46 -1.24
C ARG A 15 -18.09 -3.05 -1.37
N ASN A 16 -18.25 -4.30 -0.96
CA ASN A 16 -19.56 -4.91 -0.84
C ASN A 16 -19.60 -5.56 0.54
N ASP A 17 -20.55 -5.16 1.37
CA ASP A 17 -20.63 -5.56 2.79
C ASP A 17 -21.28 -6.96 2.95
N GLY A 18 -21.64 -7.60 1.84
CA GLY A 18 -22.13 -8.99 1.79
C GLY A 18 -21.02 -10.05 1.68
N ARG A 19 -21.40 -11.33 1.79
CA ARG A 19 -20.48 -12.46 1.55
C ARG A 19 -20.01 -12.44 0.09
N GLY A 20 -18.70 -12.33 -0.11
CA GLY A 20 -18.06 -12.35 -1.42
C GLY A 20 -17.04 -11.24 -1.65
N GLY A 21 -17.02 -10.19 -0.81
CA GLY A 21 -16.14 -9.05 -0.98
C GLY A 21 -16.36 -8.31 -2.30
N GLY A 22 -15.75 -7.13 -2.45
CA GLY A 22 -15.63 -6.52 -3.78
C GLY A 22 -14.61 -7.30 -4.62
N SER A 23 -14.81 -7.36 -5.94
CA SER A 23 -13.83 -7.87 -6.89
C SER A 23 -13.22 -6.73 -7.73
N PHE A 24 -12.02 -6.95 -8.29
CA PHE A 24 -11.44 -5.98 -9.23
C PHE A 24 -12.31 -5.81 -10.48
N LYS A 25 -13.03 -6.86 -10.90
CA LYS A 25 -14.00 -6.77 -12.00
C LYS A 25 -15.14 -5.80 -11.66
N GLN A 26 -15.74 -5.90 -10.48
CA GLN A 26 -16.79 -4.97 -10.03
C GLN A 26 -16.25 -3.55 -9.83
N GLY A 27 -15.01 -3.42 -9.36
CA GLY A 27 -14.29 -2.16 -9.27
C GLY A 27 -13.82 -1.59 -10.61
N LYS A 28 -14.17 -2.20 -11.76
CA LYS A 28 -13.71 -1.80 -13.11
C LYS A 28 -12.19 -1.67 -13.21
N GLY A 29 -11.46 -2.62 -12.61
CA GLY A 29 -10.01 -2.63 -12.54
C GLY A 29 -9.41 -1.59 -11.60
N LYS A 30 -10.21 -0.91 -10.78
CA LYS A 30 -9.74 0.08 -9.82
C LYS A 30 -9.56 -0.48 -8.42
N GLY A 31 -8.65 0.11 -7.64
CA GLY A 31 -8.49 -0.26 -6.25
C GLY A 31 -7.45 0.53 -5.47
N ARG A 32 -7.05 -0.04 -4.34
CA ARG A 32 -6.16 0.53 -3.33
C ARG A 32 -4.95 -0.36 -3.20
N VAL A 33 -3.82 0.25 -2.87
CA VAL A 33 -2.57 -0.46 -2.57
C VAL A 33 -2.09 -0.02 -1.20
N GLY A 34 -1.55 -0.95 -0.43
CA GLY A 34 -1.17 -0.72 0.94
C GLY A 34 -0.16 -1.72 1.48
N LEU A 35 0.18 -1.54 2.74
CA LEU A 35 1.02 -2.47 3.49
C LEU A 35 0.26 -2.99 4.70
N LYS A 36 0.48 -4.27 5.01
CA LYS A 36 0.06 -4.90 6.25
C LYS A 36 1.28 -5.38 7.03
N CYS A 37 1.45 -4.86 8.24
CA CYS A 37 2.36 -5.45 9.22
C CYS A 37 1.81 -6.83 9.62
N THR A 38 2.65 -7.85 9.59
CA THR A 38 2.27 -9.21 10.01
C THR A 38 2.77 -9.59 11.39
N GLU A 39 3.51 -8.69 12.04
CA GLU A 39 4.05 -8.87 13.38
C GLU A 39 3.14 -8.19 14.42
N GLU A 40 3.14 -8.74 15.63
CA GLU A 40 2.56 -8.08 16.80
C GLU A 40 3.58 -7.07 17.33
N LEU A 41 3.27 -5.79 17.18
CA LEU A 41 4.09 -4.69 17.68
C LEU A 41 3.58 -4.29 19.07
N GLU A 42 4.50 -3.90 19.95
CA GLU A 42 4.13 -3.42 21.28
C GLU A 42 3.24 -2.19 21.17
N GLU A 43 2.17 -2.19 21.97
CA GLU A 43 1.27 -1.05 22.06
C GLU A 43 2.05 0.20 22.51
N GLY A 44 1.85 1.31 21.79
CA GLY A 44 2.57 2.56 22.03
C GLY A 44 3.98 2.63 21.41
N ALA A 45 4.46 1.58 20.72
CA ALA A 45 5.70 1.67 19.96
C ALA A 45 5.60 2.73 18.86
N GLN A 46 6.59 3.61 18.78
CA GLN A 46 6.68 4.69 17.79
C GLN A 46 7.30 4.18 16.49
N VAL A 47 6.63 3.22 15.84
CA VAL A 47 7.11 2.61 14.58
C VAL A 47 6.46 3.34 13.40
N MET A 48 6.93 4.56 13.16
CA MET A 48 6.47 5.38 12.05
C MET A 48 7.16 4.95 10.75
N LEU A 49 6.37 4.47 9.80
CA LEU A 49 6.84 4.19 8.44
C LEU A 49 6.24 5.23 7.49
N LYS A 50 7.11 5.84 6.69
CA LYS A 50 6.69 6.80 5.67
C LYS A 50 7.03 6.27 4.29
N TYR A 51 6.04 6.18 3.42
CA TYR A 51 6.23 5.60 2.09
C TYR A 51 5.36 6.22 1.01
N TRP A 52 5.81 6.05 -0.23
CA TRP A 52 5.10 6.41 -1.46
C TRP A 52 4.83 5.16 -2.29
N VAL A 53 3.82 5.23 -3.13
CA VAL A 53 3.45 4.15 -4.05
C VAL A 53 3.40 4.66 -5.49
N VAL A 54 3.95 3.86 -6.40
CA VAL A 54 3.82 4.02 -7.85
C VAL A 54 3.25 2.75 -8.44
N ILE A 55 2.29 2.90 -9.36
CA ILE A 55 1.66 1.80 -10.09
C ILE A 55 1.97 1.93 -11.58
N GLY A 56 2.37 0.83 -12.21
CA GLY A 56 2.74 0.77 -13.62
C GLY A 56 4.20 1.16 -13.88
N GLU A 57 4.55 1.20 -15.16
CA GLU A 57 5.90 1.52 -15.64
C GLU A 57 5.85 2.25 -16.98
N GLY A 58 6.81 3.14 -17.20
CA GLY A 58 6.94 3.89 -18.45
C GLY A 58 5.64 4.64 -18.78
N PRO A 59 5.12 4.53 -20.01
CA PRO A 59 3.86 5.18 -20.42
C PRO A 59 2.62 4.71 -19.65
N LEU A 60 2.66 3.54 -18.99
CA LEU A 60 1.56 2.98 -18.21
C LEU A 60 1.63 3.38 -16.73
N ALA A 61 2.66 4.13 -16.34
CA ALA A 61 2.84 4.59 -14.97
C ALA A 61 1.78 5.64 -14.60
N GLN A 62 1.11 5.42 -13.47
CA GLN A 62 0.26 6.42 -12.85
C GLN A 62 1.10 7.37 -11.96
N PRO A 63 0.63 8.61 -11.72
CA PRO A 63 1.33 9.54 -10.83
C PRO A 63 1.63 8.93 -9.47
N MET A 64 2.84 9.14 -8.97
CA MET A 64 3.24 8.71 -7.62
C MET A 64 2.31 9.32 -6.56
N ARG A 65 1.93 8.54 -5.56
CA ARG A 65 1.09 9.01 -4.44
C ARG A 65 1.79 8.76 -3.10
N GLY A 66 1.65 9.72 -2.19
CA GLY A 66 2.31 9.73 -0.88
C GLY A 66 2.91 11.11 -0.56
N PRO A 67 3.63 11.24 0.57
CA PRO A 67 3.91 10.17 1.52
C PRO A 67 2.67 9.79 2.34
N LEU A 68 2.52 8.51 2.63
CA LEU A 68 1.69 8.05 3.75
C LEU A 68 2.61 7.77 4.94
N THR A 69 2.40 8.51 6.04
CA THR A 69 3.02 8.22 7.34
C THR A 69 2.04 7.38 8.14
N HIS A 70 2.50 6.23 8.65
CA HIS A 70 1.64 5.29 9.36
C HIS A 70 2.35 4.63 10.54
N ASN A 71 1.68 4.57 11.70
CA ASN A 71 2.13 3.79 12.85
C ASN A 71 1.49 2.39 12.82
N PHE A 72 2.28 1.36 12.55
CA PHE A 72 1.78 -0.01 12.47
C PHE A 72 1.47 -0.67 13.82
N ALA A 73 1.92 -0.06 14.93
CA ALA A 73 1.56 -0.50 16.28
C ALA A 73 0.13 -0.09 16.66
N GLU A 74 -0.39 1.00 16.09
CA GLU A 74 -1.77 1.47 16.29
C GLU A 74 -2.75 0.75 15.35
N GLN A 75 -2.36 0.55 14.09
CA GLN A 75 -3.18 -0.16 13.10
C GLN A 75 -2.29 -0.99 12.18
N SER A 76 -2.53 -2.29 12.08
CA SER A 76 -1.69 -3.21 11.29
C SER A 76 -1.74 -3.00 9.77
N CYS A 77 -2.71 -2.25 9.26
CA CYS A 77 -2.93 -2.01 7.84
C CYS A 77 -2.86 -0.51 7.51
N SER A 78 -2.23 -0.19 6.38
CA SER A 78 -2.24 1.13 5.77
C SER A 78 -2.56 1.01 4.29
N GLU A 79 -3.30 1.97 3.72
CA GLU A 79 -3.73 1.93 2.31
C GLU A 79 -3.70 3.34 1.70
N ILE A 80 -3.17 3.44 0.46
CA ILE A 80 -3.24 4.64 -0.38
C ILE A 80 -4.30 4.43 -1.47
N GLY A 81 -5.14 5.46 -1.67
CA GLY A 81 -6.17 5.48 -2.72
C GLY A 81 -7.60 5.25 -2.23
N ALA A 82 -7.88 5.47 -0.94
CA ALA A 82 -9.24 5.39 -0.40
C ALA A 82 -10.21 6.41 -1.03
N GLN A 83 -9.73 7.63 -1.27
CA GLN A 83 -10.51 8.72 -1.88
C GLN A 83 -10.30 8.81 -3.40
N ASP A 84 -9.14 8.37 -3.89
CA ASP A 84 -8.77 8.36 -5.30
C ASP A 84 -8.16 6.98 -5.65
N ALA A 85 -8.99 6.04 -6.11
CA ALA A 85 -8.53 4.68 -6.39
C ALA A 85 -7.55 4.66 -7.58
N TRP A 86 -6.54 3.80 -7.50
CA TRP A 86 -5.67 3.48 -8.63
C TRP A 86 -6.47 2.80 -9.73
N ASN A 87 -6.12 3.05 -11.00
CA ASN A 87 -6.66 2.33 -12.14
C ASN A 87 -5.70 1.22 -12.57
N PHE A 88 -5.77 0.04 -11.94
CA PHE A 88 -4.86 -1.07 -12.27
C PHE A 88 -5.03 -1.53 -13.71
N ALA A 89 -6.24 -1.52 -14.25
CA ALA A 89 -6.49 -1.90 -15.64
C ALA A 89 -5.71 -1.05 -16.65
N ALA A 90 -5.51 0.25 -16.37
CA ALA A 90 -4.70 1.12 -17.21
C ALA A 90 -3.18 0.91 -17.04
N ALA A 91 -2.75 0.16 -16.02
CA ALA A 91 -1.35 -0.12 -15.74
C ALA A 91 -0.89 -1.51 -16.20
N VAL A 92 -1.82 -2.33 -16.71
CA VAL A 92 -1.52 -3.69 -17.20
C VAL A 92 -0.73 -3.60 -18.51
N ASP A 93 0.43 -4.27 -18.52
CA ASP A 93 1.30 -4.38 -19.69
C ASP A 93 0.88 -5.54 -20.60
N THR A 94 1.65 -5.76 -21.67
CA THR A 94 1.39 -6.83 -22.65
C THR A 94 1.54 -8.24 -22.11
N ARG A 95 1.99 -8.41 -20.85
CA ARG A 95 2.12 -9.71 -20.17
C ARG A 95 0.97 -9.98 -19.21
N ASP A 96 -0.09 -9.16 -19.25
CA ASP A 96 -1.20 -9.20 -18.31
C ASP A 96 -0.76 -8.97 -16.84
N THR A 97 0.30 -8.18 -16.65
CA THR A 97 0.82 -7.84 -15.31
C THR A 97 1.00 -6.33 -15.15
N PHE A 98 1.15 -5.84 -13.92
CA PHE A 98 1.56 -4.47 -13.66
C PHE A 98 2.55 -4.42 -12.51
N VAL A 99 3.36 -3.36 -12.47
CA VAL A 99 4.37 -3.15 -11.43
C VAL A 99 3.78 -2.32 -10.29
N VAL A 100 4.11 -2.69 -9.05
CA VAL A 100 3.86 -1.90 -7.84
C VAL A 100 5.21 -1.59 -7.21
N ARG A 101 5.54 -0.30 -7.06
CA ARG A 101 6.76 0.14 -6.37
C ARG A 101 6.41 0.86 -5.09
N PHE A 102 7.12 0.52 -4.02
CA PHE A 102 7.12 1.25 -2.77
C PHE A 102 8.45 1.98 -2.64
N LEU A 103 8.39 3.26 -2.30
CA LEU A 103 9.55 4.04 -1.91
C LEU A 103 9.40 4.35 -0.43
N PHE A 104 10.43 4.07 0.36
CA PHE A 104 10.43 4.31 1.81
C PHE A 104 11.37 5.46 2.14
N GLU A 105 10.95 6.33 3.06
CA GLU A 105 11.87 7.29 3.67
C GLU A 105 12.80 6.52 4.61
N GLN A 106 14.12 6.71 4.45
CA GLN A 106 15.08 6.13 5.38
C GLN A 106 14.93 6.84 6.72
N ALA A 107 14.73 6.08 7.80
CA ALA A 107 14.72 6.65 9.14
C ALA A 107 16.12 7.18 9.48
N GLU A 108 16.24 8.48 9.77
CA GLU A 108 17.44 9.03 10.38
C GLU A 108 17.57 8.45 11.78
N SER A 109 18.64 7.68 12.00
CA SER A 109 18.99 7.24 13.35
C SER A 109 19.62 8.42 14.06
N THR A 110 18.83 9.17 14.83
CA THR A 110 19.40 10.12 15.78
C THR A 110 20.07 9.32 16.88
N GLN A 111 21.39 9.10 16.76
CA GLN A 111 22.22 8.68 17.87
C GLN A 111 22.10 9.78 18.94
N VAL A 112 21.46 9.45 20.06
CA VAL A 112 21.53 10.27 21.26
C VAL A 112 22.75 9.76 22.03
N ASP A 113 23.79 10.59 22.07
CA ASP A 113 24.98 10.41 22.92
C ASP A 113 24.63 10.45 24.42
#